data_AF-A0A5P5ZSQ5-F1
#
_entry.id   AF-A0A5P5ZSQ5-F1
#
_cell.length_a   1.000
_cell.length_b   1.000
_cell.length_c   1.000
_cell.angle_alpha   90.00
_cell.angle_beta   90.00
_cell.angle_gamma   90.00
#
_symmetry.space_group_name_H-M   'P 1'
#
loop_
_entity.id
_entity.type
_entity.pdbx_description
1 polymer ?
#
loop_
_entity_poly.entity_id
_entity_poly.type
_entity_poly.pdbx_seq_one_letter_code
_entity_poly.pdbx_strand_id
1 'polypeptide(L)'
;MKTFTSFTEKKRTDQAVLISAFVEETGKNESFFLPLSVAKIEGNTLSVDEDFWKAKLLEVQNLATEKLVVISTQLYELGEKSTKVSVSARLKSLDRTNEIWLFLPNSKIEDVTATENKDGEPNYEIRVPQWVYESALKNALEYQLNNFWNKDKEPQDHYMVEDFTVLNDIK
;
A
#
# COMPACT_ATOMS: atom_id res chain seq x y z
N MET A 1 -0.73 31.69 6.22
CA MET A 1 0.42 31.12 5.45
C MET A 1 1.42 30.53 6.42
N LYS A 2 1.91 29.30 6.21
CA LYS A 2 3.04 28.74 6.99
C LYS A 2 4.35 29.13 6.31
N THR A 3 5.33 29.55 7.11
CA THR A 3 6.64 29.96 6.60
C THR A 3 7.75 29.11 7.21
N PHE A 4 8.66 28.64 6.37
CA PHE A 4 9.90 27.97 6.77
C PHE A 4 11.08 28.88 6.43
N THR A 5 11.90 29.19 7.43
CA THR A 5 13.09 30.05 7.30
C THR A 5 14.35 29.28 6.92
N SER A 6 14.27 27.95 6.95
CA SER A 6 15.32 27.02 6.52
C SER A 6 14.67 25.77 5.93
N PHE A 7 15.02 25.46 4.68
CA PHE A 7 14.62 24.24 4.00
C PHE A 7 15.69 23.84 2.98
N THR A 8 15.70 22.57 2.60
CA THR A 8 16.55 22.04 1.53
C THR A 8 15.66 21.46 0.43
N GLU A 9 15.84 21.91 -0.79
CA GLU A 9 15.23 21.29 -1.96
C GLU A 9 15.98 20.00 -2.32
N LYS A 10 15.26 18.88 -2.38
CA LYS A 10 15.82 17.56 -2.73
C LYS A 10 15.55 17.20 -4.18
N LYS A 11 14.37 17.54 -4.69
CA LYS A 11 13.94 17.23 -6.06
C LYS A 11 12.86 18.23 -6.49
N ARG A 12 12.83 18.59 -7.76
CA ARG A 12 11.79 19.44 -8.34
C ARG A 12 11.29 18.83 -9.66
N THR A 13 9.99 18.99 -9.89
CA THR A 13 9.31 18.73 -11.15
C THR A 13 8.58 20.00 -11.58
N ASP A 14 7.97 19.98 -12.77
CA ASP A 14 7.18 21.11 -13.29
C ASP A 14 5.94 21.42 -12.44
N GLN A 15 5.53 20.50 -11.57
CA GLN A 15 4.29 20.60 -10.78
C GLN A 15 4.53 20.67 -9.27
N ALA A 16 5.65 20.12 -8.77
CA ALA A 16 5.89 20.00 -7.34
C ALA A 16 7.38 20.05 -6.99
N VAL A 17 7.64 20.33 -5.72
CA VAL A 17 8.98 20.31 -5.14
C VAL A 17 8.99 19.42 -3.91
N LEU A 18 9.95 18.50 -3.84
CA LEU A 18 10.29 17.74 -2.65
C LEU A 18 11.28 18.57 -1.83
N ILE A 19 10.85 18.94 -0.63
CA ILE A 19 11.70 19.68 0.31
C ILE A 19 11.95 18.87 1.57
N SER A 20 12.97 19.28 2.31
CA SER A 20 13.22 18.87 3.68
C SER A 20 13.29 20.12 4.55
N ALA A 21 12.48 20.20 5.60
CA ALA A 21 12.45 21.34 6.52
C ALA A 21 12.19 20.88 7.95
N PHE A 22 12.62 21.67 8.92
CA PHE A 22 12.27 21.45 10.32
C PHE A 22 10.80 21.84 10.53
N VAL A 23 10.01 20.92 11.09
CA VAL A 23 8.60 21.14 11.40
C VAL A 23 8.47 21.24 12.92
N GLU A 24 8.24 22.45 13.41
CA GLU A 24 8.13 22.74 14.85
C GLU A 24 7.07 21.87 15.53
N GLU A 25 5.96 21.65 14.83
CA GLU A 25 4.81 20.90 15.30
C GLU A 25 5.06 19.38 15.43
N THR A 26 6.13 18.85 14.84
CA THR A 26 6.60 17.45 15.06
C THR A 26 7.95 17.37 15.77
N GLY A 27 8.64 18.49 15.95
CA GLY A 27 9.96 18.55 16.59
C GLY A 27 11.08 17.86 15.81
N LYS A 28 10.90 17.57 14.51
CA LYS A 28 11.89 16.88 13.67
C LYS A 28 11.98 17.46 12.26
N ASN A 29 13.05 17.10 11.55
CA ASN A 29 13.19 17.38 10.12
C ASN A 29 12.33 16.40 9.32
N GLU A 30 11.44 16.95 8.50
CA GLU A 30 10.49 16.18 7.69
C GLU A 30 10.77 16.41 6.22
N SER A 31 10.48 15.40 5.38
CA SER A 31 10.60 15.49 3.93
C SER A 31 9.25 15.25 3.26
N PHE A 32 8.80 16.20 2.45
CA PHE A 32 7.49 16.11 1.83
C PHE A 32 7.42 16.89 0.52
N PHE A 33 6.48 16.47 -0.35
CA PHE A 33 6.18 17.15 -1.60
C PHE A 33 5.22 18.33 -1.36
N LEU A 34 5.50 19.41 -2.07
CA LEU A 34 4.67 20.61 -2.13
C LEU A 34 4.34 20.94 -3.60
N PRO A 35 3.07 21.05 -3.98
CA PRO A 35 2.70 21.58 -5.29
C PRO A 35 3.16 23.03 -5.44
N LEU A 36 3.68 23.38 -6.63
CA LEU A 36 4.12 24.76 -6.92
C LEU A 36 2.96 25.77 -6.92
N SER A 37 1.71 25.31 -7.04
CA SER A 37 0.51 26.15 -6.95
C SER A 37 0.23 26.67 -5.53
N VAL A 38 0.73 26.00 -4.50
CA VAL A 38 0.48 26.32 -3.09
C VAL A 38 1.74 26.70 -2.32
N ALA A 39 2.90 26.66 -2.99
CA ALA A 39 4.20 26.93 -2.41
C ALA A 39 4.92 28.04 -3.15
N LYS A 40 5.39 29.04 -2.41
CA LYS A 40 6.18 30.16 -2.92
C LYS A 40 7.57 30.11 -2.28
N ILE A 41 8.60 30.07 -3.12
CA ILE A 41 9.99 30.02 -2.69
C ILE A 41 10.65 31.35 -3.06
N GLU A 42 11.12 32.08 -2.05
CA GLU A 42 11.84 33.35 -2.17
C GLU A 42 13.15 33.28 -1.40
N GLY A 43 14.25 33.03 -2.11
CA GLY A 43 15.56 32.81 -1.48
C GLY A 43 15.54 31.61 -0.53
N ASN A 44 15.83 31.84 0.75
CA ASN A 44 15.84 30.80 1.80
C ASN A 44 14.48 30.65 2.50
N THR A 45 13.47 31.41 2.08
CA THR A 45 12.14 31.38 2.70
C THR A 45 11.16 30.61 1.82
N LEU A 46 10.53 29.60 2.41
CA LEU A 46 9.44 28.84 1.80
C LEU A 46 8.14 29.23 2.48
N SER A 47 7.19 29.77 1.71
CA SER A 47 5.85 30.07 2.16
C SER A 47 4.87 29.05 1.56
N VAL A 48 4.06 28.44 2.40
CA VAL A 48 3.05 27.44 2.02
C VAL A 48 1.68 27.98 2.39
N ASP A 49 0.71 27.77 1.50
CA ASP A 49 -0.70 28.02 1.79
C ASP A 49 -1.12 27.39 3.12
N GLU A 50 -1.96 28.10 3.88
CA GLU A 50 -2.28 27.69 5.25
C GLU A 50 -3.24 26.50 5.29
N ASP A 51 -4.20 26.45 4.39
CA ASP A 51 -5.18 25.35 4.35
C ASP A 51 -4.50 24.08 3.87
N PHE A 52 -3.62 24.20 2.87
CA PHE A 52 -2.73 23.10 2.48
C PHE A 52 -1.83 22.68 3.64
N TRP A 53 -1.20 23.63 4.36
CA TRP A 53 -0.33 23.30 5.49
C TRP A 53 -1.07 22.60 6.62
N LYS A 54 -2.30 23.01 6.98
CA LYS A 54 -3.10 22.33 8.01
C LYS A 54 -3.36 20.87 7.64
N ALA A 55 -3.77 20.61 6.40
CA ALA A 55 -3.94 19.24 5.91
C ALA A 55 -2.61 18.47 5.91
N LYS A 56 -1.53 19.10 5.43
CA LYS A 56 -0.21 18.48 5.38
C LYS A 56 0.37 18.19 6.75
N LEU A 57 0.13 19.08 7.71
CA LEU A 57 0.56 18.93 9.08
C LEU A 57 -0.14 17.74 9.73
N LEU A 58 -1.42 17.50 9.43
CA LEU A 58 -2.10 16.27 9.86
C LEU A 58 -1.43 15.02 9.28
N GLU A 59 -0.95 15.03 8.03
CA GLU A 59 -0.19 13.92 7.43
C GLU A 59 1.23 13.75 7.99
N VAL A 60 1.81 14.82 8.53
CA VAL A 60 3.18 14.84 9.06
C VAL A 60 3.21 14.50 10.56
N GLN A 61 2.22 15.00 11.32
CA GLN A 61 1.99 14.67 12.74
C GLN A 61 1.40 13.28 12.89
N ASN A 62 0.36 12.99 12.11
CA ASN A 62 -0.06 11.63 11.86
C ASN A 62 0.66 11.24 10.57
N LEU A 63 1.93 10.80 10.69
CA LEU A 63 2.37 9.71 9.83
C LEU A 63 1.23 8.71 9.93
N ALA A 64 0.31 8.72 8.96
CA ALA A 64 -0.82 7.81 8.96
C ALA A 64 -0.13 6.48 9.18
N THR A 65 -0.33 5.87 10.34
CA THR A 65 0.29 4.60 10.66
C THR A 65 -0.19 3.74 9.53
N GLU A 66 0.71 3.50 8.57
CA GLU A 66 0.33 3.09 7.23
C GLU A 66 -0.54 1.87 7.44
N LYS A 67 -1.85 1.93 7.12
CA LYS A 67 -2.77 0.94 7.69
C LYS A 67 -2.27 -0.43 7.28
N LEU A 68 -1.82 -1.23 8.23
CA LEU A 68 -1.19 -2.51 7.94
C LEU A 68 -2.27 -3.58 7.88
N VAL A 69 -2.01 -4.57 7.06
CA VAL A 69 -2.77 -5.80 6.96
C VAL A 69 -1.82 -6.94 7.34
N VAL A 70 -2.29 -7.84 8.19
CA VAL A 70 -1.63 -9.12 8.44
C VAL A 70 -2.21 -10.16 7.49
N ILE A 71 -1.36 -10.77 6.67
CA ILE A 71 -1.72 -11.90 5.81
C ILE A 71 -1.22 -13.16 6.50
N SER A 72 -2.14 -14.06 6.86
CA SER A 72 -1.80 -15.39 7.37
C SER A 72 -1.84 -16.42 6.23
N THR A 73 -0.76 -17.18 6.03
CA THR A 73 -0.67 -18.21 4.98
C THR A 73 0.29 -19.33 5.35
N GLN A 74 0.01 -20.55 4.87
CA GLN A 74 0.96 -21.67 4.93
C GLN A 74 1.96 -21.66 3.78
N LEU A 75 1.64 -20.95 2.68
CA LEU A 75 2.45 -20.95 1.46
C LEU A 75 3.14 -19.60 1.29
N TYR A 76 4.43 -19.60 1.62
CA TYR A 76 5.32 -18.43 1.56
C TYR A 76 6.60 -18.81 0.81
N GLU A 77 6.94 -18.05 -0.22
CA GLU A 77 8.17 -18.21 -1.00
C GLU A 77 8.85 -16.85 -1.15
N LEU A 78 10.01 -16.67 -0.51
CA LEU A 78 10.83 -15.46 -0.66
C LEU A 78 11.58 -15.49 -2.01
N GLY A 79 11.25 -14.57 -2.91
CA GLY A 79 11.99 -14.33 -4.15
C GLY A 79 13.01 -13.20 -4.03
N GLU A 80 13.76 -12.94 -5.11
CA GLU A 80 14.79 -11.89 -5.14
C GLU A 80 14.21 -10.48 -4.97
N LYS A 81 13.09 -10.18 -5.64
CA LYS A 81 12.45 -8.85 -5.66
C LYS A 81 11.07 -8.83 -5.03
N SER A 82 10.39 -9.98 -5.01
CA SER A 82 9.05 -10.13 -4.50
C SER A 82 8.89 -11.46 -3.78
N THR A 83 8.12 -11.43 -2.69
CA THR A 83 7.65 -12.59 -1.96
C THR A 83 6.34 -13.05 -2.59
N LYS A 84 6.23 -14.35 -2.82
CA LYS A 84 5.01 -14.99 -3.28
C LYS A 84 4.29 -15.61 -2.08
N VAL A 85 3.01 -15.27 -1.93
CA VAL A 85 2.16 -15.75 -0.83
C VAL A 85 0.82 -16.22 -1.36
N SER A 86 0.20 -17.23 -0.75
CA SER A 86 -1.16 -17.65 -1.13
C SER A 86 -2.23 -17.02 -0.24
N VAL A 87 -3.35 -16.65 -0.85
CA VAL A 87 -4.60 -16.32 -0.15
C VAL A 87 -5.75 -17.18 -0.69
N SER A 88 -6.60 -17.66 0.20
CA SER A 88 -7.82 -18.36 -0.17
C SER A 88 -8.89 -17.36 -0.58
N ALA A 89 -9.44 -17.52 -1.78
CA ALA A 89 -10.58 -16.76 -2.24
C ALA A 89 -11.65 -17.68 -2.84
N ARG A 90 -12.91 -17.31 -2.64
CA ARG A 90 -14.07 -18.01 -3.18
C ARG A 90 -14.86 -17.08 -4.07
N LEU A 91 -15.22 -17.55 -5.26
CA LEU A 91 -16.22 -16.87 -6.08
C LEU A 91 -17.60 -17.07 -5.45
N LYS A 92 -18.35 -16.00 -5.17
CA LYS A 92 -19.62 -16.07 -4.42
C LYS A 92 -20.66 -17.01 -5.03
N SER A 93 -20.68 -17.08 -6.37
CA SER A 93 -21.60 -17.93 -7.14
C SER A 93 -21.23 -19.41 -7.14
N LEU A 94 -20.03 -19.78 -6.69
CA LEU A 94 -19.54 -21.15 -6.65
C LEU A 94 -19.13 -21.55 -5.23
N ASP A 95 -19.46 -22.76 -4.82
CA ASP A 95 -19.02 -23.31 -3.53
C ASP A 95 -17.63 -23.95 -3.65
N ARG A 96 -16.68 -23.20 -4.21
CA ARG A 96 -15.28 -23.62 -4.35
C ARG A 96 -14.34 -22.52 -3.91
N THR A 97 -13.51 -22.85 -2.94
CA THR A 97 -12.36 -22.06 -2.52
C THR A 97 -11.19 -22.37 -3.45
N ASN A 98 -10.49 -21.34 -3.88
CA ASN A 98 -9.27 -21.44 -4.68
C ASN A 98 -8.15 -20.68 -3.99
N GLU A 99 -6.94 -21.19 -4.12
CA GLU A 99 -5.75 -20.46 -3.72
C GLU A 99 -5.35 -19.48 -4.82
N ILE A 100 -5.20 -18.22 -4.44
CA ILE A 100 -4.78 -17.12 -5.28
C ILE A 100 -3.39 -16.68 -4.84
N TRP A 101 -2.47 -16.64 -5.79
CA TRP A 101 -1.10 -16.21 -5.54
C TRP A 101 -0.95 -14.70 -5.61
N LEU A 102 -0.46 -14.10 -4.53
CA LEU A 102 -0.10 -12.69 -4.45
C LEU A 102 1.41 -12.54 -4.56
N PHE A 103 1.85 -11.50 -5.25
CA PHE A 103 3.26 -11.12 -5.36
C PHE A 103 3.47 -9.78 -4.67
N LEU A 104 4.13 -9.83 -3.51
CA LEU A 104 4.37 -8.67 -2.63
C LEU A 104 5.81 -8.19 -2.83
N PRO A 105 6.06 -6.90 -3.11
CA PRO A 105 7.42 -6.38 -3.23
C PRO A 105 8.16 -6.50 -1.89
N ASN A 106 9.36 -7.10 -1.87
CA ASN A 106 10.13 -7.31 -0.63
C ASN A 106 10.34 -6.00 0.15
N SER A 107 10.59 -4.89 -0.56
CA SER A 107 10.77 -3.55 0.00
C SER A 107 9.56 -2.97 0.74
N LYS A 108 8.39 -3.62 0.64
CA LYS A 108 7.13 -3.19 1.24
C LYS A 108 6.62 -4.13 2.32
N ILE A 109 7.37 -5.19 2.61
CA ILE A 109 7.08 -6.08 3.72
C ILE A 109 7.71 -5.48 4.98
N GLU A 110 6.86 -5.22 5.98
CA GLU A 110 7.30 -4.67 7.26
C GLU A 110 7.86 -5.77 8.15
N ASP A 111 7.19 -6.92 8.21
CA ASP A 111 7.57 -8.04 9.04
C ASP A 111 7.06 -9.38 8.48
N VAL A 112 7.78 -10.46 8.80
CA VAL A 112 7.37 -11.84 8.53
C VAL A 112 7.65 -12.67 9.78
N THR A 113 6.59 -13.16 10.41
CA THR A 113 6.69 -14.05 11.56
C THR A 113 6.27 -15.46 11.14
N ALA A 114 7.14 -16.44 11.37
CA ALA A 114 6.82 -17.85 11.19
C ALA A 114 6.39 -18.47 12.52
N THR A 115 5.26 -19.14 12.51
CA THR A 115 4.69 -19.90 13.63
C THR A 115 4.39 -21.33 13.18
N GLU A 116 4.20 -22.24 14.12
CA GLU A 116 3.64 -23.56 13.82
C GLU A 116 2.15 -23.55 14.15
N ASN A 117 1.33 -24.07 13.24
CA ASN A 117 -0.09 -24.28 13.51
C ASN A 117 -0.30 -25.49 14.44
N LYS A 118 -1.55 -25.81 14.79
CA LYS A 118 -1.89 -26.93 15.68
C LYS A 118 -1.48 -28.30 15.13
N ASP A 119 -1.26 -28.40 13.83
CA ASP A 119 -0.90 -29.62 13.12
C ASP A 119 0.62 -29.73 12.90
N GLY A 120 1.41 -28.79 13.43
CA GLY A 120 2.87 -28.74 13.28
C GLY A 120 3.34 -28.24 11.92
N GLU A 121 2.44 -27.69 11.11
CA GLU A 121 2.76 -27.11 9.80
C GLU A 121 3.15 -25.63 9.94
N PRO A 122 4.09 -25.13 9.11
CA PRO A 122 4.49 -23.74 9.14
C PRO A 122 3.33 -22.83 8.71
N ASN A 123 3.12 -21.77 9.47
CA ASN A 123 2.20 -20.69 9.17
C ASN A 123 2.93 -19.34 9.29
N TYR A 124 2.80 -18.52 8.25
CA TYR A 124 3.48 -17.25 8.11
C TYR A 124 2.48 -16.10 8.28
N GLU A 125 2.80 -15.16 9.16
CA GLU A 125 2.11 -13.88 9.29
C GLU A 125 2.97 -12.79 8.63
N ILE A 126 2.48 -12.23 7.52
CA ILE A 126 3.18 -11.19 6.77
C ILE A 126 2.48 -9.85 7.01
N ARG A 127 3.22 -8.85 7.50
CA ARG A 127 2.73 -7.48 7.71
C ARG A 127 3.10 -6.60 6.52
N VAL A 128 2.10 -6.03 5.86
CA VAL A 128 2.27 -5.12 4.72
C VAL A 128 1.30 -3.94 4.79
N PRO A 129 1.59 -2.83 4.10
CA PRO A 129 0.60 -1.78 3.87
C PRO A 129 -0.66 -2.31 3.18
N GLN A 130 -1.83 -1.86 3.63
CA GLN A 130 -3.14 -2.26 3.09
C GLN A 130 -3.23 -2.02 1.59
N TRP A 131 -2.74 -0.88 1.09
CA TRP A 131 -2.78 -0.57 -0.34
C TRP A 131 -1.91 -1.52 -1.17
N VAL A 132 -0.80 -2.02 -0.61
CA VAL A 132 0.04 -3.04 -1.27
C VAL A 132 -0.73 -4.34 -1.38
N TYR A 133 -1.37 -4.75 -0.28
CA TYR A 133 -2.21 -5.94 -0.25
C TYR A 133 -3.37 -5.84 -1.25
N GLU A 134 -4.14 -4.76 -1.21
CA GLU A 134 -5.30 -4.54 -2.09
C GLU A 134 -4.89 -4.51 -3.57
N SER A 135 -3.78 -3.85 -3.89
CA SER A 135 -3.25 -3.82 -5.25
C SER A 135 -2.81 -5.22 -5.71
N ALA A 136 -2.10 -5.96 -4.87
CA ALA A 136 -1.66 -7.31 -5.20
C ALA A 136 -2.84 -8.27 -5.38
N LEU A 137 -3.84 -8.20 -4.50
CA LEU A 137 -5.06 -9.00 -4.56
C LEU A 137 -5.86 -8.70 -5.83
N LYS A 138 -6.10 -7.42 -6.13
CA LYS A 138 -6.82 -7.01 -7.34
C LYS A 138 -6.14 -7.56 -8.59
N ASN A 139 -4.83 -7.35 -8.73
CA ASN A 139 -4.07 -7.83 -9.88
C ASN A 139 -4.16 -9.37 -10.01
N ALA A 140 -4.08 -10.09 -8.89
CA ALA A 140 -4.15 -11.55 -8.89
C ALA A 140 -5.54 -12.05 -9.29
N LEU A 141 -6.62 -11.43 -8.79
CA LEU A 141 -7.98 -11.78 -9.14
C LEU A 141 -8.31 -11.44 -10.60
N GLU A 142 -7.87 -10.27 -11.10
CA GLU A 142 -8.01 -9.90 -12.51
C GLU A 142 -7.28 -10.90 -13.42
N TYR A 143 -6.08 -11.33 -13.04
CA TYR A 143 -5.37 -12.39 -13.77
C TYR A 143 -6.19 -13.69 -13.81
N GLN A 144 -6.78 -14.11 -12.70
CA GLN A 144 -7.60 -15.32 -12.64
C GLN A 144 -8.86 -15.22 -13.50
N LEU A 145 -9.53 -14.07 -13.44
CA LEU A 145 -10.70 -13.77 -14.26
C LEU A 145 -10.36 -13.88 -15.75
N ASN A 146 -9.33 -13.17 -16.20
CA ASN A 146 -8.97 -13.08 -17.61
C ASN A 146 -8.47 -14.40 -18.19
N ASN A 147 -7.72 -15.19 -17.40
CA ASN A 147 -7.06 -16.38 -17.91
C ASN A 147 -7.82 -17.70 -17.67
N PHE A 148 -8.80 -17.71 -16.75
CA PHE A 148 -9.51 -18.93 -16.39
C PHE A 148 -11.02 -18.76 -16.36
N TRP A 149 -11.55 -17.83 -15.54
CA TRP A 149 -12.99 -17.80 -15.25
C TRP A 149 -13.85 -17.18 -16.35
N ASN A 150 -13.32 -16.18 -17.04
CA ASN A 150 -14.02 -15.47 -18.12
C ASN A 150 -13.52 -15.87 -19.52
N LYS A 151 -12.48 -16.71 -19.60
CA LYS A 151 -11.77 -17.01 -20.86
C LYS A 151 -12.69 -17.44 -22.00
N ASP A 152 -13.68 -18.27 -21.69
CA ASP A 152 -14.62 -18.85 -22.67
C ASP A 152 -16.06 -18.36 -22.46
N LYS A 153 -16.24 -17.24 -21.76
CA LYS A 153 -17.56 -16.66 -21.46
C LYS A 153 -17.86 -15.46 -22.35
N GLU A 154 -19.13 -15.29 -22.66
CA GLU A 154 -19.62 -14.05 -23.27
C GLU A 154 -19.51 -12.88 -22.28
N PRO A 155 -19.25 -11.64 -22.75
CA PRO A 155 -18.99 -10.49 -21.88
C PRO A 155 -20.06 -10.21 -20.82
N GLN A 156 -21.33 -10.48 -21.11
CA GLN A 156 -22.43 -10.29 -20.16
C GLN A 156 -22.42 -11.29 -18.98
N ASP A 157 -21.70 -12.40 -19.12
CA ASP A 157 -21.59 -13.46 -18.10
C ASP A 157 -20.24 -13.43 -17.37
N HIS A 158 -19.43 -12.40 -17.60
CA HIS A 158 -18.12 -12.22 -16.98
C HIS A 158 -18.27 -11.92 -15.49
N TYR A 159 -17.49 -12.65 -14.70
CA TYR A 159 -17.30 -12.32 -13.30
C TYR A 159 -16.36 -11.13 -13.14
N MET A 160 -16.55 -10.38 -12.05
CA MET A 160 -15.74 -9.24 -11.65
C MET A 160 -14.98 -9.55 -10.36
N VAL A 161 -14.00 -8.71 -10.00
CA VAL A 161 -13.20 -8.89 -8.78
C VAL A 161 -14.08 -8.90 -7.53
N GLU A 162 -15.14 -8.09 -7.55
CA GLU A 162 -16.12 -7.94 -6.47
C GLU A 162 -16.98 -9.20 -6.28
N ASP A 163 -16.99 -10.13 -7.24
CA ASP A 163 -17.67 -11.41 -7.10
C ASP A 163 -16.89 -12.40 -6.22
N PHE A 164 -15.66 -12.07 -5.83
CA PHE A 164 -14.87 -12.88 -4.91
C PHE A 164 -15.05 -12.44 -3.46
N THR A 165 -14.92 -13.43 -2.56
CA THR A 165 -14.76 -13.25 -1.12
C THR A 165 -13.43 -13.87 -0.73
N VAL A 166 -12.52 -13.08 -0.17
CA VAL A 166 -11.28 -13.59 0.41
C VAL A 166 -11.59 -14.21 1.78
N LEU A 167 -11.04 -15.39 2.04
CA LEU A 167 -11.34 -16.21 3.20
C LEU A 167 -10.23 -16.23 4.26
N ASN A 168 -9.07 -15.63 3.98
CA ASN A 168 -7.99 -15.56 4.97
C ASN A 168 -8.38 -14.62 6.13
N ASP A 169 -7.92 -14.96 7.33
CA ASP A 169 -7.97 -14.08 8.49
C ASP A 169 -7.12 -12.84 8.22
N ILE A 170 -7.77 -11.74 7.85
CA ILE A 170 -7.16 -10.41 7.80
C ILE A 170 -7.40 -9.75 9.15
N LYS A 171 -6.33 -9.55 9.92
CA LYS A 171 -6.34 -8.84 11.21
C LYS A 171 -5.73 -7.46 11.10
#